data_AF-F7K1V3-F1
#
_entry.id   AF-F7K1V3-F1
#
_cell.length_a   1.000
_cell.length_b   1.000
_cell.length_c   1.000
_cell.angle_alpha   90.00
_cell.angle_beta   90.00
_cell.angle_gamma   90.00
#
_symmetry.space_group_name_H-M   'P 1'
#
loop_
_entity.id
_entity.type
_entity.pdbx_description
1 polymer ?
#
loop_
_entity_poly.entity_id
_entity_poly.type
_entity_poly.pdbx_seq_one_letter_code
_entity_poly.pdbx_strand_id
1 'polypeptide(L)'
;MAKKVVSSFLEVKNLIEKNVRSGMDAARDEVKPTFEDNVTEYYSVGNPVIYDRTGTLLESPNTTPVSGGGNHFEFKVEMQDSISYHTGTYTGAQVIDATEQGHSGTLGKHGYFAKTEAEIPEIVDRNMSKYLK
;
A
#
# COMPACT_ATOMS: atom_id res chain seq x y z
N MET A 1 23.62 19.39 9.95
CA MET A 1 22.73 20.00 8.93
C MET A 1 22.51 21.45 9.31
N ALA A 2 22.81 22.40 8.41
CA ALA A 2 22.55 23.81 8.66
C ALA A 2 21.04 24.10 8.63
N LYS A 3 20.51 24.82 9.63
CA LYS A 3 19.12 25.31 9.60
C LYS A 3 18.99 26.33 8.47
N LYS A 4 18.09 26.09 7.51
CA LYS A 4 17.76 27.07 6.48
C LYS A 4 17.02 28.23 7.13
N VAL A 5 17.61 29.41 7.14
CA VAL A 5 16.92 30.65 7.54
C VAL A 5 15.96 31.01 6.40
N VAL A 6 14.68 31.11 6.73
CA VAL A 6 13.61 31.53 5.81
C VAL A 6 13.24 32.98 6.09
N SER A 7 13.02 33.75 5.03
CA SER A 7 12.85 35.20 5.02
C SER A 7 11.39 35.65 5.02
N SER A 8 10.43 34.71 4.93
CA SER A 8 9.00 35.01 4.98
C SER A 8 8.15 33.82 5.43
N PHE A 9 6.91 34.08 5.87
CA PHE A 9 5.91 33.04 6.13
C PHE A 9 5.58 32.20 4.89
N LEU A 10 5.64 32.79 3.70
CA LEU A 10 5.44 32.06 2.45
C LEU A 10 6.55 31.03 2.24
N GLU A 11 7.81 31.39 2.53
CA GLU A 11 8.93 30.45 2.47
C GLU A 11 8.83 29.34 3.52
N VAL A 12 8.34 29.65 4.73
CA VAL A 12 8.03 28.65 5.77
C VAL A 12 6.98 27.67 5.24
N LYS A 13 5.86 28.17 4.72
CA LYS A 13 4.77 27.36 4.18
C LYS A 13 5.25 26.42 3.06
N ASN A 14 5.97 26.96 2.08
CA ASN A 14 6.49 26.18 0.96
C ASN A 14 7.50 25.11 1.42
N LEU A 15 8.30 25.41 2.45
CA LEU A 15 9.24 24.45 3.02
C LEU A 15 8.51 23.32 3.75
N ILE A 16 7.48 23.63 4.54
CA ILE A 16 6.65 22.64 5.23
C ILE A 16 5.95 21.73 4.20
N GLU A 17 5.28 22.30 3.20
CA GLU A 17 4.60 21.52 2.17
C GLU A 17 5.56 20.58 1.42
N LYS A 18 6.76 21.07 1.09
CA LYS A 18 7.81 20.23 0.47
C LYS A 18 8.21 19.07 1.37
N ASN A 19 8.41 19.33 2.67
CA ASN A 19 8.81 18.31 3.62
C ASN A 19 7.71 17.28 3.88
N VAL A 20 6.44 17.71 4.01
CA VAL A 20 5.29 16.81 4.12
C VAL A 20 5.20 15.92 2.88
N ARG A 21 5.31 16.48 1.68
CA ARG A 21 5.33 15.69 0.44
C ARG A 21 6.44 14.65 0.45
N SER A 22 7.67 15.04 0.79
CA SER A 22 8.80 14.11 0.85
C SER A 22 8.59 13.00 1.89
N GLY A 23 7.96 13.31 3.02
CA GLY A 23 7.56 12.32 4.02
C GLY A 23 6.49 11.35 3.51
N MET A 24 5.48 11.85 2.82
CA MET A 24 4.44 11.02 2.19
C MET A 24 5.00 10.13 1.08
N ASP A 25 5.90 10.66 0.24
CA ASP A 25 6.53 9.88 -0.83
C ASP A 25 7.34 8.72 -0.23
N ALA A 26 8.14 9.00 0.80
CA ALA A 26 8.88 7.97 1.52
C ALA A 26 7.97 6.95 2.23
N ALA A 27 6.87 7.39 2.83
CA ALA A 27 5.88 6.49 3.43
C ALA A 27 5.23 5.60 2.37
N ARG A 28 4.82 6.16 1.24
CA ARG A 28 4.22 5.42 0.11
C ARG A 28 5.18 4.37 -0.46
N ASP A 29 6.46 4.72 -0.58
CA ASP A 29 7.50 3.81 -1.09
C ASP A 29 7.84 2.69 -0.11
N GLU A 30 7.56 2.85 1.18
CA GLU A 30 7.68 1.81 2.20
C GLU A 30 6.39 0.98 2.34
N VAL A 31 5.21 1.61 2.26
CA VAL A 31 3.91 0.90 2.31
C VAL A 31 3.75 -0.05 1.13
N LYS A 32 4.24 0.29 -0.06
CA LYS A 32 4.13 -0.58 -1.24
C LYS A 32 4.75 -1.98 -1.02
N PRO A 33 6.04 -2.13 -0.69
CA PRO A 33 6.62 -3.44 -0.44
C PRO A 33 6.00 -4.12 0.80
N THR A 34 5.60 -3.38 1.83
CA THR A 34 4.85 -3.94 2.97
C THR A 34 3.53 -4.59 2.53
N PHE A 35 2.80 -3.93 1.62
CA PHE A 35 1.57 -4.49 1.06
C PHE A 35 1.85 -5.72 0.20
N GLU A 36 2.88 -5.67 -0.65
CA GLU A 36 3.33 -6.81 -1.46
C GLU A 36 3.73 -8.01 -0.58
N ASP A 37 4.40 -7.79 0.55
CA ASP A 37 4.76 -8.82 1.52
C ASP A 37 3.52 -9.43 2.19
N ASN A 38 2.54 -8.60 2.55
CA ASN A 38 1.28 -9.05 3.15
C ASN A 38 0.45 -9.89 2.17
N VAL A 39 0.40 -9.52 0.89
CA VAL A 39 -0.24 -10.32 -0.16
C VAL A 39 0.57 -11.58 -0.47
N THR A 40 1.90 -11.54 -0.38
CA THR A 40 2.76 -12.73 -0.50
C THR A 40 2.49 -13.71 0.64
N GLU A 41 2.28 -13.21 1.86
CA GLU A 41 2.01 -14.03 3.05
C GLU A 41 0.70 -14.82 2.93
N TYR A 42 -0.27 -14.37 2.12
CA TYR A 42 -1.47 -15.15 1.79
C TYR A 42 -1.11 -16.58 1.33
N TYR A 43 -0.02 -16.73 0.59
CA TYR A 43 0.40 -18.01 0.03
C TYR A 43 1.13 -18.93 1.04
N SER A 44 1.48 -18.44 2.24
CA SER A 44 2.33 -19.16 3.22
C SER A 44 1.70 -20.40 3.87
N VAL A 45 0.37 -20.57 3.77
CA VAL A 45 -0.39 -21.67 4.41
C VAL A 45 -0.21 -23.02 3.68
N GLY A 46 0.49 -23.04 2.54
CA GLY A 46 0.70 -24.24 1.73
C GLY A 46 -0.23 -24.29 0.51
N ASN A 47 -0.19 -25.39 -0.23
CA ASN A 47 -0.91 -25.50 -1.51
C ASN A 47 -2.27 -26.19 -1.36
N PRO A 48 -3.32 -25.67 -2.01
CA PRO A 48 -4.63 -26.30 -2.04
C PRO A 48 -4.58 -27.60 -2.86
N VAL A 49 -5.38 -28.59 -2.47
CA VAL A 49 -5.49 -29.88 -3.19
C VAL A 49 -6.47 -29.80 -4.36
N ILE A 50 -7.43 -28.89 -4.28
CA ILE A 50 -8.60 -28.83 -5.17
C ILE A 50 -8.43 -27.84 -6.34
N TYR A 51 -7.40 -27.00 -6.35
CA TYR A 51 -7.09 -26.08 -7.44
C TYR A 51 -5.60 -25.74 -7.47
N ASP A 52 -5.10 -25.36 -8.66
CA ASP A 52 -3.73 -24.88 -8.84
C ASP A 52 -3.64 -23.37 -8.63
N ARG A 53 -2.62 -22.93 -7.90
CA ARG A 53 -2.35 -21.50 -7.71
C ARG A 53 -1.60 -20.95 -8.91
N THR A 54 -2.14 -19.91 -9.54
CA THR A 54 -1.48 -19.22 -10.66
C THR A 54 -0.46 -18.19 -10.22
N GLY A 55 -0.56 -17.68 -8.99
CA GLY A 55 0.26 -16.57 -8.48
C GLY A 55 -0.19 -15.19 -8.95
N THR A 56 -1.22 -15.08 -9.80
CA THR A 56 -1.68 -13.84 -10.43
C THR A 56 -2.07 -12.74 -9.43
N LEU A 57 -2.51 -13.10 -8.21
CA LEU A 57 -2.83 -12.13 -7.15
C LEU A 57 -1.61 -11.25 -6.77
N LEU A 58 -0.38 -11.78 -6.94
CA LEU A 58 0.86 -11.07 -6.64
C LEU A 58 1.16 -9.93 -7.62
N GLU A 59 0.47 -9.88 -8.76
CA GLU A 59 0.62 -8.81 -9.76
C GLU A 59 -0.30 -7.62 -9.49
N SER A 60 -1.27 -7.77 -8.57
CA SER A 60 -2.28 -6.77 -8.25
C SER A 60 -1.85 -5.65 -7.29
N PRO A 61 -0.95 -5.87 -6.30
CA PRO A 61 -0.64 -4.84 -5.30
C PRO A 61 -0.13 -3.55 -5.95
N ASN A 62 -0.75 -2.44 -5.60
CA ASN A 62 -0.39 -1.15 -6.16
C ASN A 62 -0.55 -0.02 -5.14
N THR A 63 0.18 1.07 -5.41
CA THR A 63 -0.04 2.34 -4.73
C THR A 63 -0.04 3.49 -5.73
N THR A 64 -0.98 4.41 -5.58
CA THR A 64 -0.99 5.62 -6.40
C THR A 64 0.19 6.53 -6.05
N PRO A 65 0.58 7.46 -6.94
CA PRO A 65 1.46 8.56 -6.56
C PRO A 65 0.84 9.41 -5.45
N VAL A 66 1.68 10.10 -4.67
CA VAL A 66 1.21 11.09 -3.70
C VAL A 66 0.63 12.30 -4.43
N SER A 67 -0.63 12.60 -4.17
CA SER A 67 -1.34 13.75 -4.70
C SER A 67 -1.69 14.75 -3.59
N GLY A 68 -2.23 15.92 -3.97
CA GLY A 68 -2.59 16.98 -3.03
C GLY A 68 -1.59 18.13 -2.92
N GLY A 69 -1.75 18.96 -1.90
CA GLY A 69 -0.99 20.19 -1.64
C GLY A 69 -1.63 21.02 -0.53
N GLY A 70 -0.92 22.02 -0.01
CA GLY A 70 -1.43 22.79 1.12
C GLY A 70 -1.50 21.96 2.40
N ASN A 71 -2.72 21.70 2.86
CA ASN A 71 -3.01 20.98 4.11
C ASN A 71 -3.46 19.53 3.91
N HIS A 72 -3.51 19.03 2.67
CA HIS A 72 -3.96 17.67 2.37
C HIS A 72 -3.01 16.98 1.40
N PHE A 73 -2.53 15.80 1.78
CA PHE A 73 -1.73 14.91 0.95
C PHE A 73 -2.26 13.49 1.09
N GLU A 74 -2.33 12.76 -0.01
CA GLU A 74 -2.85 11.40 -0.01
C GLU A 74 -2.18 10.52 -1.05
N PHE A 75 -2.15 9.22 -0.77
CA PHE A 75 -1.98 8.16 -1.76
C PHE A 75 -2.94 7.03 -1.40
N LYS A 76 -3.23 6.16 -2.35
CA LYS A 76 -4.06 4.97 -2.13
C LYS A 76 -3.19 3.72 -2.17
N VAL A 77 -3.59 2.72 -1.39
CA VAL A 77 -3.13 1.34 -1.47
C VAL A 77 -4.31 0.55 -2.03
N GLU A 78 -4.10 -0.17 -3.13
CA GLU A 78 -5.18 -0.83 -3.85
C GLU A 78 -4.69 -2.11 -4.53
N MET A 79 -5.63 -3.01 -4.82
CA MET A 79 -5.39 -4.15 -5.70
C MET A 79 -5.92 -3.79 -7.09
N GLN A 80 -5.10 -3.95 -8.12
CA GLN A 80 -5.56 -3.86 -9.50
C GLN A 80 -6.45 -5.06 -9.81
N ASP A 81 -7.74 -4.78 -10.02
CA ASP A 81 -8.76 -5.80 -10.28
C ASP A 81 -8.82 -6.23 -11.76
N SER A 82 -8.05 -5.56 -12.62
CA SER A 82 -7.84 -5.92 -14.03
C SER A 82 -7.04 -7.20 -14.23
N ILE A 83 -6.57 -7.84 -13.15
CA ILE A 83 -5.98 -9.17 -13.22
C ILE A 83 -6.96 -10.16 -13.84
N SER A 84 -6.43 -11.04 -14.67
CA SER A 84 -7.20 -12.06 -15.35
C SER A 84 -6.63 -13.42 -15.05
N TYR A 85 -7.51 -14.36 -14.71
CA TYR A 85 -7.15 -15.75 -14.49
C TYR A 85 -7.49 -16.53 -15.75
N HIS A 86 -6.50 -17.25 -16.29
CA HIS A 86 -6.73 -18.11 -17.47
C HIS A 86 -7.66 -19.30 -17.17
N THR A 87 -7.86 -19.58 -15.88
CA THR A 87 -8.70 -20.67 -15.38
C THR A 87 -9.77 -20.12 -14.42
N GLY A 88 -10.92 -20.78 -14.37
CA GLY A 88 -12.04 -20.40 -13.50
C GLY A 88 -13.03 -19.42 -14.12
N THR A 89 -14.08 -19.10 -13.37
CA THR A 89 -15.18 -18.19 -13.77
C THR A 89 -15.18 -16.87 -13.00
N TYR A 90 -14.25 -16.69 -12.06
CA TYR A 90 -14.17 -15.51 -11.21
C TYR A 90 -13.46 -14.36 -11.94
N THR A 91 -13.96 -13.15 -11.80
CA THR A 91 -13.24 -11.93 -12.18
C THR A 91 -12.10 -11.62 -11.21
N GLY A 92 -11.14 -10.78 -11.60
CA GLY A 92 -10.07 -10.34 -10.70
C GLY A 92 -10.59 -9.77 -9.38
N ALA A 93 -11.60 -8.91 -9.44
CA ALA A 93 -12.29 -8.37 -8.26
C ALA A 93 -12.88 -9.48 -7.36
N GLN A 94 -13.54 -10.49 -7.93
CA GLN A 94 -14.09 -11.61 -7.15
C GLN A 94 -13.00 -12.47 -6.51
N VAL A 95 -11.84 -12.63 -7.16
CA VAL A 95 -10.71 -13.34 -6.56
C VAL A 95 -10.12 -12.52 -5.40
N ILE A 96 -9.91 -11.21 -5.59
CA ILE A 96 -9.42 -10.32 -4.53
C ILE A 96 -10.36 -10.38 -3.32
N ASP A 97 -11.67 -10.31 -3.54
CA ASP A 97 -12.68 -10.40 -2.48
C ASP A 97 -12.61 -11.75 -1.74
N ALA A 98 -12.62 -12.87 -2.47
CA ALA A 98 -12.57 -14.21 -1.89
C ALA A 98 -11.28 -14.51 -1.12
N THR A 99 -10.16 -13.96 -1.57
CA THR A 99 -8.85 -14.16 -0.93
C THR A 99 -8.63 -13.22 0.25
N GLU A 100 -9.17 -12.00 0.22
CA GLU A 100 -9.14 -11.07 1.35
C GLU A 100 -10.07 -11.51 2.47
N GLN A 101 -11.32 -11.88 2.15
CA GLN A 101 -12.34 -12.20 3.15
C GLN A 101 -12.34 -13.67 3.61
N GLY A 102 -11.69 -14.55 2.86
CA GLY A 102 -11.60 -15.98 3.21
C GLY A 102 -12.89 -16.75 2.99
N HIS A 103 -13.44 -16.66 1.77
CA HIS A 103 -14.60 -17.45 1.35
C HIS A 103 -14.35 -18.18 0.03
N SER A 104 -15.38 -18.84 -0.51
CA SER A 104 -15.29 -19.60 -1.77
C SER A 104 -14.25 -20.73 -1.77
N GLY A 105 -13.90 -21.25 -0.58
CA GLY A 105 -12.93 -22.34 -0.43
C GLY A 105 -11.48 -21.93 -0.67
N THR A 106 -11.18 -20.63 -0.62
CA THR A 106 -9.81 -20.13 -0.71
C THR A 106 -8.97 -20.64 0.47
N LEU A 107 -7.75 -21.07 0.18
CA LEU A 107 -6.76 -21.45 1.18
C LEU A 107 -5.64 -20.39 1.18
N GLY A 108 -5.50 -19.67 2.28
CA GLY A 108 -4.38 -18.74 2.48
C GLY A 108 -4.51 -17.92 3.76
N LYS A 109 -3.54 -17.03 3.98
CA LYS A 109 -3.58 -16.04 5.08
C LYS A 109 -4.37 -14.81 4.64
N HIS A 110 -5.67 -14.83 4.92
CA HIS A 110 -6.63 -13.76 4.59
C HIS A 110 -6.32 -12.46 5.35
N GLY A 111 -6.94 -11.35 4.93
CA GLY A 111 -6.86 -10.07 5.64
C GLY A 111 -5.59 -9.25 5.35
N TYR A 112 -5.04 -9.32 4.13
CA TYR A 112 -3.83 -8.59 3.76
C TYR A 112 -4.04 -7.07 3.70
N PHE A 113 -5.27 -6.59 3.41
CA PHE A 113 -5.57 -5.16 3.55
C PHE A 113 -5.60 -4.73 5.00
N ALA A 114 -6.34 -5.45 5.85
CA ALA A 114 -6.46 -5.11 7.27
C ALA A 114 -5.09 -5.13 7.97
N LYS A 115 -4.22 -6.08 7.62
CA LYS A 115 -2.85 -6.13 8.13
C LYS A 115 -2.03 -4.91 7.70
N THR A 116 -2.12 -4.54 6.43
CA THR A 116 -1.41 -3.37 5.88
C THR A 116 -1.94 -2.07 6.51
N GLU A 117 -3.25 -1.94 6.68
CA GLU A 117 -3.88 -0.79 7.33
C GLU A 117 -3.36 -0.59 8.76
N ALA A 118 -3.14 -1.67 9.51
CA ALA A 118 -2.58 -1.61 10.85
C ALA A 118 -1.10 -1.15 10.88
N GLU A 119 -0.34 -1.37 9.80
CA GLU A 119 1.09 -1.04 9.69
C GLU A 119 1.32 0.40 9.16
N ILE A 120 0.36 0.96 8.40
CA ILE A 120 0.46 2.31 7.79
C ILE A 120 0.77 3.42 8.80
N PRO A 121 0.11 3.54 9.97
CA PRO A 121 0.35 4.65 10.89
C PRO A 121 1.80 4.76 11.34
N GLU A 122 2.43 3.64 11.70
CA GLU A 122 3.83 3.61 12.12
C GLU A 122 4.78 4.00 10.97
N ILE A 123 4.50 3.51 9.76
CA ILE A 123 5.29 3.84 8.56
C ILE A 123 5.20 5.34 8.27
N VAL A 124 4.00 5.92 8.34
CA VAL A 124 3.78 7.36 8.12
C VAL A 124 4.51 8.18 9.18
N ASP A 125 4.34 7.88 10.46
CA ASP A 125 4.97 8.62 11.55
C ASP A 125 6.52 8.56 11.46
N ARG A 126 7.06 7.36 11.23
CA ARG A 126 8.50 7.14 11.05
C ARG A 126 9.04 7.93 9.87
N ASN A 127 8.34 7.99 8.74
CA ASN A 127 8.82 8.73 7.58
C ASN A 127 8.63 10.24 7.74
N MET A 128 7.51 10.70 8.30
CA MET A 128 7.27 12.12 8.55
C MET A 128 8.31 12.75 9.45
N SER A 129 8.68 12.06 10.54
CA SER A 129 9.71 12.55 11.48
C SER A 129 11.10 12.75 10.85
N LYS A 130 11.40 12.10 9.71
CA LYS A 130 12.67 12.30 8.99
C LYS A 130 12.73 13.68 8.30
N TYR A 131 11.59 14.21 7.87
CA TYR A 131 11.49 15.42 7.03
C TYR A 131 10.94 16.64 7.77
N LEU A 132 10.07 16.44 8.77
CA LEU A 132 9.57 17.51 9.64
C LEU A 132 10.50 17.64 10.86
N LYS A 133 11.37 18.65 10.85
CA LYS A 133 12.34 18.96 11.91
C LYS A 133 12.22 20.39 12.41
#